data_AF-A0A960B233-F1
#
_entry.id   AF-A0A960B233-F1
#
_cell.length_a   1.000
_cell.length_b   1.000
_cell.length_c   1.000
_cell.angle_alpha   90.00
_cell.angle_beta   90.00
_cell.angle_gamma   90.00
#
_symmetry.space_group_name_H-M   'P 1'
#
loop_
_entity.id
_entity.type
_entity.pdbx_description
1 polymer ?
#
loop_
_entity_poly.entity_id
_entity_poly.type
_entity_poly.pdbx_seq_one_letter_code
_entity_poly.pdbx_strand_id
1 'polypeptide(L)'
;IAVRAVLDEFDTSFMCGDQAASGNNGHVALDAVSRATLGHTGLATSAQRAAVVSPDTSLLFLITGPGATFAQMRLAASAFPAEVRRIAMVVDATVSSRATDADGIPILHLADKADLGALLRWSLS
;
A
#
# COMPACT_ATOMS: atom_id res chain seq x y z
N ILE A 1 2.48 8.38 -4.01
CA ILE A 1 3.31 7.61 -3.07
C ILE A 1 4.53 7.04 -3.79
N ALA A 2 4.37 6.06 -4.70
CA ALA A 2 5.49 5.45 -5.44
C ALA A 2 6.44 6.46 -6.12
N VAL A 3 5.91 7.46 -6.85
CA VAL A 3 6.73 8.52 -7.47
C VAL A 3 7.62 9.24 -6.45
N ARG A 4 7.08 9.54 -5.25
CA ARG A 4 7.86 10.22 -4.21
C ARG A 4 8.94 9.29 -3.63
N ALA A 5 8.60 8.03 -3.36
CA ALA A 5 9.56 7.04 -2.88
C ALA A 5 10.75 6.88 -3.84
N VAL A 6 10.48 6.80 -5.15
CA VAL A 6 11.52 6.75 -6.20
C VAL A 6 12.36 8.03 -6.23
N LEU A 7 11.73 9.20 -6.15
CA LEU A 7 12.45 10.49 -6.14
C LEU A 7 13.31 10.68 -4.89
N ASP A 8 12.91 10.08 -3.77
CA ASP A 8 13.64 10.08 -2.51
C ASP A 8 14.63 8.90 -2.41
N GLU A 9 14.89 8.20 -3.53
CA GLU A 9 15.84 7.10 -3.68
C GLU A 9 15.56 5.86 -2.79
N PHE A 10 14.30 5.64 -2.41
CA PHE A 10 13.91 4.39 -1.76
C PHE A 10 13.81 3.24 -2.78
N ASP A 11 14.35 2.07 -2.42
CA ASP A 11 14.07 0.84 -3.16
C ASP A 11 12.56 0.56 -3.10
N THR A 12 11.92 0.58 -4.27
CA THR A 12 10.47 0.66 -4.38
C THR A 12 9.94 -0.54 -5.16
N SER A 13 9.25 -1.42 -4.44
CA SER A 13 8.52 -2.52 -5.03
C SER A 13 7.03 -2.21 -5.08
N PHE A 14 6.40 -2.52 -6.21
CA PHE A 14 4.98 -2.31 -6.44
C PHE A 14 4.33 -3.63 -6.85
N MET A 15 3.16 -3.91 -6.28
CA MET A 15 2.38 -5.09 -6.62
C MET A 15 0.91 -4.76 -6.72
N CYS A 16 0.28 -5.12 -7.84
CA CYS A 16 -1.14 -4.95 -8.07
C CYS A 16 -1.66 -6.05 -9.01
N GLY A 17 -2.51 -6.93 -8.50
CA GLY A 17 -3.00 -8.08 -9.28
C GLY A 17 -1.84 -8.94 -9.80
N ASP A 18 -1.73 -9.04 -11.13
CA ASP A 18 -0.68 -9.79 -11.81
C ASP A 18 0.56 -8.94 -12.13
N GLN A 19 0.49 -7.62 -11.92
CA GLN A 19 1.62 -6.72 -12.10
C GLN A 19 2.48 -6.73 -10.85
N ALA A 20 3.76 -7.02 -11.03
CA ALA A 20 4.78 -6.91 -10.01
C ALA A 20 6.00 -6.21 -10.61
N ALA A 21 6.46 -5.14 -9.96
CA ALA A 21 7.72 -4.50 -10.25
C ALA A 21 8.53 -4.41 -8.96
N SER A 22 9.81 -4.76 -9.04
CA SER A 22 10.70 -4.74 -7.87
C SER A 22 12.10 -4.32 -8.29
N GLY A 23 12.81 -3.71 -7.34
CA GLY A 23 14.22 -3.37 -7.42
C GLY A 23 14.46 -1.88 -7.68
N ASN A 24 15.76 -1.57 -7.75
CA ASN A 24 16.31 -0.21 -7.69
C ASN A 24 16.02 0.66 -8.93
N ASN A 25 15.18 0.20 -9.86
CA ASN A 25 14.87 0.93 -11.09
C ASN A 25 13.45 1.49 -11.03
N GLY A 26 13.32 2.64 -10.39
CA GLY A 26 12.04 3.30 -10.14
C GLY A 26 11.19 3.53 -11.40
N HIS A 27 11.79 3.61 -12.59
CA HIS A 27 11.04 3.69 -13.85
C HIS A 27 10.19 2.44 -14.13
N VAL A 28 10.67 1.24 -13.76
CA VAL A 28 9.93 -0.02 -13.93
C VAL A 28 8.74 -0.09 -12.97
N ALA A 29 8.93 0.38 -11.73
CA ALA A 29 7.83 0.49 -10.76
C ALA A 29 6.73 1.45 -11.26
N LEU A 30 7.11 2.59 -11.87
CA LEU A 30 6.16 3.57 -12.39
C LEU A 30 5.42 3.10 -13.65
N ASP A 31 6.09 2.38 -14.56
CA ASP A 31 5.42 1.76 -15.71
C ASP A 31 4.40 0.70 -15.24
N ALA A 32 4.77 -0.14 -14.28
CA ALA A 32 3.85 -1.13 -13.69
C ALA A 32 2.63 -0.47 -12.99
N VAL A 33 2.84 0.63 -12.26
CA VAL A 33 1.73 1.42 -11.68
C VAL A 33 0.79 1.95 -12.77
N SER A 34 1.35 2.45 -13.88
CA SER A 34 0.57 3.03 -14.97
C SER A 34 -0.25 1.99 -15.75
N ARG A 35 0.16 0.73 -15.72
CA ARG A 35 -0.51 -0.41 -16.36
C ARG A 35 -1.40 -1.21 -15.39
N ALA A 36 -1.36 -0.89 -14.10
CA ALA A 36 -2.08 -1.62 -13.09
C ALA A 36 -3.60 -1.50 -13.31
N THR A 37 -4.28 -2.65 -13.28
CA THR A 37 -5.74 -2.73 -13.33
C THR A 37 -6.25 -3.42 -12.08
N LEU A 38 -7.53 -3.19 -11.76
CA LEU A 38 -8.18 -3.92 -10.68
C LEU A 38 -8.20 -5.41 -11.04
N GLY A 39 -7.60 -6.24 -10.17
CA GLY A 39 -7.51 -7.69 -10.34
C GLY A 39 -8.26 -8.47 -9.27
N HIS A 40 -8.30 -9.79 -9.42
CA HIS A 40 -9.00 -10.71 -8.50
C HIS A 40 -8.06 -11.48 -7.55
N THR A 41 -6.74 -11.29 -7.67
CA THR A 41 -5.70 -12.01 -6.91
C THR A 41 -5.83 -11.86 -5.39
N GLY A 42 -6.51 -10.79 -4.94
CA GLY A 42 -6.78 -10.52 -3.54
C GLY A 42 -5.56 -9.96 -2.79
N LEU A 43 -5.83 -9.11 -1.79
CA LEU A 43 -4.78 -8.35 -1.10
C LEU A 43 -3.75 -9.23 -0.38
N ALA A 44 -4.20 -10.31 0.26
CA ALA A 44 -3.32 -11.20 1.02
C ALA A 44 -2.33 -11.96 0.12
N THR A 45 -2.80 -12.50 -1.01
CA THR A 45 -1.95 -13.19 -1.99
C THR A 45 -0.91 -12.24 -2.58
N SER A 46 -1.32 -11.01 -2.92
CA SER A 46 -0.38 -9.99 -3.41
C SER A 46 0.66 -9.63 -2.35
N ALA A 47 0.27 -9.48 -1.08
CA ALA A 47 1.21 -9.19 -0.01
C ALA A 47 2.22 -10.33 0.23
N GLN A 48 1.79 -11.60 0.14
CA GLN A 48 2.70 -12.75 0.24
C GLN A 48 3.73 -12.76 -0.90
N ARG A 49 3.29 -12.51 -2.13
CA ARG A 49 4.21 -12.40 -3.28
C ARG A 49 5.17 -11.22 -3.11
N ALA A 50 4.70 -10.10 -2.58
CA ALA A 50 5.55 -8.94 -2.30
C ALA A 50 6.61 -9.24 -1.23
N ALA A 51 6.26 -9.96 -0.16
CA ALA A 51 7.21 -10.36 0.87
C ALA A 51 8.33 -11.28 0.32
N VAL A 52 8.01 -12.14 -0.66
CA VAL A 52 9.01 -12.99 -1.33
C VAL A 52 9.95 -12.17 -2.22
N VAL A 53 9.40 -11.20 -2.94
CA VAL A 53 10.14 -10.40 -3.93
C VAL A 53 10.96 -9.28 -3.26
N SER A 54 10.54 -8.83 -2.09
CA SER A 54 11.12 -7.69 -1.36
C SER A 54 11.24 -8.01 0.14
N PRO A 55 12.10 -8.97 0.52
CA PRO A 55 12.20 -9.43 1.90
C PRO A 55 12.69 -8.33 2.87
N ASP A 56 13.47 -7.36 2.37
CA ASP A 56 14.04 -6.26 3.16
C ASP A 56 13.13 -5.03 3.23
N THR A 57 11.82 -5.20 3.05
CA THR A 57 10.84 -4.10 3.10
C THR A 57 10.81 -3.46 4.49
N SER A 58 11.02 -2.14 4.57
CA SER A 58 10.92 -1.37 5.83
C SER A 58 9.58 -0.67 6.02
N LEU A 59 8.89 -0.36 4.92
CA LEU A 59 7.58 0.32 4.91
C LEU A 59 6.65 -0.33 3.88
N LEU A 60 5.50 -0.79 4.34
CA LEU A 60 4.44 -1.40 3.54
C LEU A 60 3.23 -0.47 3.44
N PHE A 61 2.82 -0.17 2.21
CA PHE A 61 1.51 0.41 1.92
C PHE A 61 0.56 -0.65 1.37
N LEU A 62 -0.56 -0.88 2.05
CA LEU A 62 -1.66 -1.72 1.57
C LEU A 62 -2.77 -0.81 1.05
N ILE A 63 -2.97 -0.75 -0.27
CA ILE A 63 -3.96 0.14 -0.88
C ILE A 63 -5.10 -0.68 -1.48
N THR A 64 -6.33 -0.34 -1.14
CA THR A 64 -7.55 -1.05 -1.56
C THR A 64 -8.66 -0.09 -1.99
N GLY A 65 -9.72 -0.63 -2.58
CA GLY A 65 -11.01 0.05 -2.71
C GLY A 65 -11.98 -0.25 -1.54
N PRO A 66 -13.23 0.23 -1.60
CA PRO A 66 -14.21 0.13 -0.50
C PRO A 66 -14.68 -1.29 -0.17
N GLY A 67 -14.51 -2.24 -1.09
CA GLY A 67 -14.92 -3.64 -0.86
C GLY A 67 -13.97 -4.45 0.03
N ALA A 68 -12.81 -3.88 0.42
CA ALA A 68 -11.86 -4.59 1.27
C ALA A 68 -12.23 -4.49 2.75
N THR A 69 -12.24 -5.64 3.41
CA THR A 69 -12.49 -5.73 4.86
C THR A 69 -11.21 -5.53 5.66
N PHE A 70 -11.37 -5.09 6.90
CA PHE A 70 -10.24 -4.99 7.84
C PHE A 70 -9.50 -6.32 8.03
N ALA A 71 -10.24 -7.44 8.10
CA ALA A 71 -9.65 -8.77 8.23
C ALA A 71 -8.72 -9.11 7.05
N GLN A 72 -9.08 -8.71 5.82
CA GLN A 72 -8.22 -8.89 4.65
C GLN A 72 -6.95 -8.04 4.70
N MET A 73 -7.03 -6.81 5.22
CA MET A 73 -5.86 -5.94 5.41
C MET A 73 -4.93 -6.50 6.45
N ARG A 74 -5.45 -6.95 7.59
CA ARG A 74 -4.66 -7.56 8.66
C ARG A 74 -3.98 -8.85 8.19
N LEU A 75 -4.69 -9.69 7.44
CA LEU A 75 -4.12 -10.90 6.84
C LEU A 75 -3.03 -10.59 5.82
N ALA A 76 -3.19 -9.54 5.02
CA ALA A 76 -2.15 -9.11 4.09
C ALA A 76 -0.93 -8.54 4.83
N ALA A 77 -1.16 -7.75 5.87
CA ALA A 77 -0.11 -7.19 6.71
C ALA A 77 0.73 -8.29 7.39
N SER A 78 0.14 -9.43 7.77
CA SER A 78 0.86 -10.53 8.42
C SER A 78 1.84 -11.27 7.50
N ALA A 79 1.85 -10.98 6.19
CA ALA A 79 2.85 -11.53 5.28
C ALA A 79 4.28 -11.00 5.52
N PHE A 80 4.40 -9.88 6.23
CA PHE A 80 5.67 -9.24 6.54
C PHE A 80 6.05 -9.42 8.03
N PRO A 81 7.33 -9.27 8.42
CA PRO A 81 7.75 -9.23 9.83
C PRO A 81 7.14 -8.07 10.62
N ALA A 82 7.05 -8.16 11.95
CA ALA A 82 6.39 -7.15 12.79
C ALA A 82 7.10 -5.79 12.77
N GLU A 83 8.41 -5.77 12.48
CA GLU A 83 9.27 -4.59 12.42
C GLU A 83 8.97 -3.70 11.20
N VAL A 84 8.32 -4.26 10.17
CA VAL A 84 7.93 -3.51 8.97
C VAL A 84 6.84 -2.52 9.35
N ARG A 85 7.07 -1.22 9.11
CA ARG A 85 6.03 -0.20 9.30
C ARG A 85 4.92 -0.43 8.29
N ARG A 86 3.65 -0.34 8.72
CA ARG A 86 2.49 -0.64 7.88
C ARG A 86 1.51 0.51 7.87
N ILE A 87 1.03 0.85 6.67
CA ILE A 87 -0.07 1.79 6.48
C ILE A 87 -1.08 1.14 5.54
N ALA A 88 -2.31 0.96 6.01
CA ALA A 88 -3.43 0.54 5.18
C ALA A 88 -4.19 1.76 4.66
N MET A 89 -4.70 1.67 3.44
CA MET A 89 -5.43 2.75 2.80
C MET A 89 -6.62 2.20 2.01
N VAL A 90 -7.80 2.74 2.28
CA VAL A 90 -9.02 2.51 1.52
C VAL A 90 -9.29 3.75 0.68
N VAL A 91 -9.23 3.60 -0.63
CA VAL A 91 -9.58 4.67 -1.58
C VAL A 91 -11.06 4.53 -1.93
N ASP A 92 -11.88 5.48 -1.48
CA ASP A 92 -13.31 5.50 -1.70
C ASP A 92 -13.82 6.95 -1.77
N ALA A 93 -14.15 7.40 -2.98
CA ALA A 93 -14.64 8.75 -3.24
C ALA A 93 -16.08 8.99 -2.76
N THR A 94 -16.78 7.97 -2.25
CA THR A 94 -18.17 8.07 -1.79
C THR A 94 -18.31 8.40 -0.30
N VAL A 95 -17.21 8.33 0.45
CA VAL A 95 -17.16 8.61 1.89
C VAL A 95 -16.29 9.82 2.18
N SER A 96 -16.25 10.29 3.42
CA SER A 96 -15.32 11.33 3.84
C SER A 96 -13.94 10.76 4.17
N SER A 97 -12.89 11.50 3.82
CA SER A 97 -11.52 11.19 4.23
C SER A 97 -11.40 11.17 5.75
N ARG A 98 -10.79 10.12 6.30
CA ARG A 98 -10.57 9.97 7.75
C ARG A 98 -9.40 9.03 8.01
N ALA A 99 -8.81 9.16 9.19
CA ALA A 99 -7.81 8.22 9.68
C ALA A 99 -8.32 7.52 10.93
N THR A 100 -8.06 6.22 11.02
CA THR A 100 -8.39 5.38 12.17
C THR A 100 -7.23 4.47 12.48
N ASP A 101 -7.12 4.00 13.71
CA ASP A 101 -6.22 2.89 14.07
C ASP A 101 -7.06 1.63 14.30
N ALA A 102 -6.55 0.48 13.84
CA ALA A 102 -7.13 -0.81 14.19
C ALA A 102 -6.02 -1.84 14.37
N ASP A 103 -5.97 -2.45 15.56
CA ASP A 103 -4.92 -3.37 15.99
C ASP A 103 -3.49 -2.83 15.77
N GLY A 104 -3.28 -1.51 15.96
CA GLY A 104 -1.98 -0.87 15.77
C GLY A 104 -1.57 -0.69 14.30
N ILE A 105 -2.50 -0.89 13.37
CA ILE A 105 -2.32 -0.59 11.95
C ILE A 105 -3.13 0.67 11.63
N PRO A 106 -2.45 1.78 11.24
CA PRO A 106 -3.12 2.94 10.68
C PRO A 106 -3.92 2.57 9.43
N ILE A 107 -5.21 2.92 9.41
CA ILE A 107 -6.11 2.78 8.27
C ILE A 107 -6.54 4.17 7.83
N LEU A 108 -6.14 4.53 6.61
CA LEU A 108 -6.45 5.80 5.98
C LEU A 108 -7.60 5.61 4.99
N HIS A 109 -8.75 6.18 5.27
CA HIS A 109 -9.82 6.32 4.28
C HIS A 109 -9.56 7.59 3.49
N LEU A 110 -9.34 7.45 2.18
CA LEU A 110 -9.01 8.54 1.27
C LEU A 110 -10.15 8.71 0.26
N ALA A 111 -10.83 9.85 0.33
CA ALA A 111 -11.88 10.22 -0.62
C ALA A 111 -11.35 11.10 -1.76
N ASP A 112 -10.53 12.08 -1.40
CA ASP A 112 -9.90 13.01 -2.34
C ASP A 112 -8.38 12.95 -2.19
N LYS A 113 -7.66 12.98 -3.33
CA LYS A 113 -6.20 13.02 -3.38
C LYS A 113 -5.61 14.21 -2.61
N ALA A 114 -6.33 15.34 -2.52
CA ALA A 114 -5.90 16.52 -1.76
C ALA A 114 -5.70 16.21 -0.25
N ASP A 115 -6.47 15.26 0.29
CA ASP A 115 -6.43 14.91 1.72
C ASP A 115 -5.26 13.99 2.07
N LEU A 116 -4.64 13.35 1.06
CA LEU A 116 -3.58 12.36 1.25
C LEU A 116 -2.42 12.88 2.11
N GLY A 117 -2.02 14.13 1.91
CA GLY A 117 -0.91 14.73 2.66
C GLY A 117 -1.22 14.86 4.15
N ALA A 118 -2.46 15.21 4.52
CA ALA A 118 -2.87 15.32 5.92
C ALA A 118 -2.98 13.95 6.58
N LEU A 119 -3.55 12.97 5.88
CA LEU A 119 -3.70 11.59 6.36
C LEU A 119 -2.36 10.90 6.59
N LEU A 120 -1.39 11.07 5.68
CA LEU A 120 -0.05 10.51 5.85
C LEU A 120 0.68 11.13 7.05
N ARG A 121 0.55 12.45 7.26
CA ARG A 121 1.14 13.10 8.45
C ARG A 121 0.54 12.55 9.74
N TRP A 122 -0.78 12.34 9.78
CA TRP A 122 -1.44 11.74 10.93
C TRP A 122 -0.91 10.33 11.24
N SER A 123 -0.66 9.51 10.22
CA SER A 123 -0.14 8.14 10.41
C SER A 123 1.30 8.07 10.97
N LEU A 124 1.98 9.21 11.08
CA LEU A 124 3.33 9.32 11.62
C LEU A 124 3.36 9.90 13.05
N SER A 125 2.22 10.37 13.55
CA SER A 125 2.04 10.87 14.93
C SER A 125 1.93 9.72 15.92
#